data_AF-A0A822BRV6-F1
#
_entry.id   AF-A0A822BRV6-F1
#
_cell.length_a   1.000
_cell.length_b   1.000
_cell.length_c   1.000
_cell.angle_alpha   90.00
_cell.angle_beta   90.00
_cell.angle_gamma   90.00
#
_symmetry.space_group_name_H-M   'P 1'
#
loop_
_entity.id
_entity.type
_entity.pdbx_description
1 polymer ?
#
loop_
_entity_poly.entity_id
_entity_poly.type
_entity_poly.pdbx_seq_one_letter_code
_entity_poly.pdbx_strand_id
1 'polypeptide(L)'
;MDDSDTDLTTNLTSLLLNHCTSIKMNDVEALLSRLPALKHLRLLFPSCEPNSKLFDGSRWEKFIQTKLPLLDKFEFSFEVFKRFNSTDVTIESLIAPF
;
A
#
# COMPACT_ATOMS: atom_id res chain seq x y z
N MET A 1 25.82 -8.76 21.19
CA MET A 1 24.89 -8.23 20.16
C MET A 1 23.65 -9.08 20.31
N ASP A 2 22.57 -8.44 20.71
CA ASP A 2 21.31 -9.06 21.10
C ASP A 2 20.57 -9.48 19.82
N ASP A 3 20.37 -10.78 19.63
CA ASP A 3 19.83 -11.41 18.41
C ASP A 3 18.30 -11.61 18.49
N SER A 4 17.65 -11.00 19.49
CA SER A 4 16.26 -11.27 19.86
C SER A 4 15.20 -10.50 19.05
N ASP A 5 15.59 -9.53 18.21
CA ASP A 5 14.65 -8.70 17.43
C ASP A 5 14.20 -9.34 16.10
N THR A 6 14.85 -10.41 15.63
CA THR A 6 14.52 -11.02 14.33
C THR A 6 13.31 -11.96 14.39
N ASP A 7 13.05 -12.56 15.56
CA ASP A 7 12.05 -13.64 15.71
C ASP A 7 10.61 -13.13 15.85
N LEU A 8 10.44 -11.87 16.27
CA LEU A 8 9.11 -11.24 16.36
C LEU A 8 8.47 -10.99 14.98
N THR A 9 9.29 -10.80 13.95
CA THR A 9 8.79 -10.49 12.59
C THR A 9 8.35 -11.72 11.80
N THR A 10 8.81 -12.92 12.16
CA THR A 10 8.50 -14.16 11.41
C THR A 10 7.05 -14.63 11.61
N ASN A 11 6.41 -14.22 12.70
CA ASN A 11 5.06 -14.67 13.08
C ASN A 11 3.98 -13.60 12.92
N LEU A 12 4.32 -12.42 12.40
CA LEU A 12 3.34 -11.36 12.20
C LEU A 12 2.35 -11.75 11.10
N THR A 13 1.10 -12.00 11.49
CA THR A 13 0.03 -12.44 10.57
C THR A 13 -0.86 -11.30 10.09
N SER A 14 -0.85 -10.15 10.75
CA SER A 14 -1.67 -9.00 10.40
C SER A 14 -0.89 -7.70 10.53
N LEU A 15 -0.92 -6.87 9.50
CA LEU A 15 -0.27 -5.56 9.47
C LEU A 15 -1.25 -4.49 9.01
N LEU A 16 -1.33 -3.40 9.78
CA LEU A 16 -2.09 -2.20 9.44
C LEU A 16 -1.09 -1.04 9.32
N LEU A 17 -0.94 -0.49 8.12
CA LEU A 17 -0.21 0.76 7.91
C LEU A 17 -1.23 1.87 7.71
N ASN A 18 -1.30 2.81 8.66
CA ASN A 18 -2.25 3.91 8.64
C ASN A 18 -1.53 5.25 8.80
N HIS A 19 -2.01 6.27 8.10
CA HIS A 19 -1.50 7.65 8.15
C HIS A 19 -0.01 7.82 7.83
N CYS A 20 0.57 6.90 7.05
CA CYS A 20 1.96 7.04 6.58
C CYS A 20 2.01 7.94 5.34
N THR A 21 2.16 9.26 5.54
CA THR A 21 2.10 10.26 4.46
C THR A 21 3.36 10.35 3.61
N SER A 22 4.50 9.84 4.10
CA SER A 22 5.81 9.94 3.43
C SER A 22 6.38 8.60 2.96
N ILE A 23 5.64 7.50 3.16
CA ILE A 23 6.15 6.17 2.81
C ILE A 23 6.10 5.95 1.31
N LYS A 24 7.18 5.44 0.71
CA LYS A 24 7.19 5.06 -0.71
C LYS A 24 6.84 3.58 -0.84
N MET A 25 6.34 3.19 -2.00
CA MET A 25 6.05 1.78 -2.29
C MET A 25 7.25 0.86 -2.03
N ASN A 26 8.45 1.29 -2.39
CA ASN A 26 9.69 0.54 -2.14
C ASN A 26 9.92 0.26 -0.64
N ASP A 27 9.56 1.22 0.22
CA ASP A 27 9.72 1.08 1.67
C ASP A 27 8.72 0.06 2.23
N VAL A 28 7.49 0.08 1.70
CA VAL A 28 6.46 -0.91 2.06
C VAL A 28 6.87 -2.30 1.59
N GLU A 29 7.35 -2.45 0.35
CA GLU A 29 7.83 -3.74 -0.17
C GLU A 29 9.01 -4.29 0.64
N ALA A 30 9.95 -3.44 1.04
CA ALA A 30 11.09 -3.85 1.86
C ALA A 30 10.64 -4.34 3.25
N LEU A 31 9.68 -3.66 3.87
CA LEU A 31 9.06 -4.09 5.12
C LEU A 31 8.35 -5.44 4.96
N LEU A 32 7.46 -5.55 3.96
CA LEU A 32 6.64 -6.73 3.72
C LEU A 32 7.48 -7.96 3.35
N SER A 33 8.62 -7.77 2.68
CA SER A 33 9.55 -8.86 2.34
C SER A 33 10.11 -9.57 3.57
N ARG A 34 10.03 -8.96 4.76
CA ARG A 34 10.45 -9.54 6.04
C ARG A 34 9.31 -10.27 6.78
N LEU A 35 8.10 -10.26 6.23
CA LEU A 35 6.88 -10.76 6.87
C LEU A 35 6.22 -11.88 6.04
N PRO A 36 6.92 -13.01 5.80
CA PRO A 36 6.41 -14.07 4.92
C PRO A 36 5.16 -14.78 5.47
N ALA A 37 4.89 -14.69 6.78
CA ALA A 37 3.72 -15.27 7.44
C ALA A 37 2.48 -14.36 7.42
N LEU A 38 2.57 -13.19 6.77
CA LEU A 38 1.49 -12.21 6.75
C LEU A 38 0.26 -12.75 6.01
N LYS A 39 -0.89 -12.74 6.70
CA LYS A 39 -2.19 -13.17 6.16
C LYS A 39 -3.11 -12.00 5.85
N HIS A 40 -3.01 -10.92 6.63
CA HIS A 40 -3.84 -9.74 6.46
C HIS A 40 -2.98 -8.49 6.34
N LEU A 41 -3.18 -7.74 5.26
CA LEU A 41 -2.51 -6.46 5.02
C LEU A 41 -3.56 -5.39 4.77
N ARG A 42 -3.53 -4.34 5.57
CA ARG A 42 -4.36 -3.15 5.37
C ARG A 42 -3.49 -1.90 5.22
N LEU A 43 -3.65 -1.22 4.10
CA LEU A 43 -2.93 0.01 3.75
C LEU A 43 -3.90 1.19 3.69
N LEU A 44 -3.84 2.08 4.66
CA LEU A 44 -4.67 3.29 4.74
C LEU A 44 -3.77 4.52 4.56
N PHE A 45 -3.72 5.04 3.35
CA PHE A 45 -2.92 6.21 3.02
C PHE A 45 -3.83 7.43 2.81
N PRO A 46 -3.94 8.32 3.81
CA PRO A 46 -4.87 9.46 3.79
C PRO A 46 -4.43 10.59 2.87
N SER A 47 -3.27 10.50 2.21
CA SER A 47 -2.79 11.55 1.31
C SER A 47 -1.76 10.97 0.37
N CYS A 48 -2.24 10.35 -0.70
CA CYS A 48 -1.40 10.10 -1.85
C CYS A 48 -1.29 11.42 -2.61
N GLU A 49 -0.10 12.04 -2.63
CA GLU A 49 0.14 13.14 -3.56
C GLU A 49 -0.31 12.72 -4.97
N PRO A 50 -0.80 13.63 -5.82
CA PRO A 50 -1.25 13.30 -7.18
C PRO A 50 -0.22 12.53 -8.02
N ASN A 51 1.06 12.64 -7.65
CA ASN A 51 2.19 11.95 -8.28
C ASN A 51 2.75 10.79 -7.43
N SER A 52 2.08 10.41 -6.35
CA SER A 52 2.55 9.32 -5.50
C SER A 52 2.46 8.01 -6.27
N LYS A 53 3.62 7.44 -6.58
CA LYS A 53 3.76 6.12 -7.22
C LYS A 53 3.46 4.97 -6.25
N LEU A 54 2.65 5.24 -5.22
CA LEU A 54 2.32 4.31 -4.14
C LEU A 54 1.36 3.23 -4.61
N PHE A 55 0.50 3.56 -5.58
CA PHE A 55 -0.52 2.65 -6.07
C PHE A 55 -0.30 2.29 -7.54
N ASP A 56 0.68 1.43 -7.78
CA ASP A 56 0.80 0.66 -9.02
C ASP A 56 0.20 -0.73 -8.76
N GLY A 57 -1.06 -0.93 -9.18
CA GLY A 57 -1.79 -2.17 -8.94
C GLY A 57 -1.09 -3.39 -9.53
N SER A 58 -0.49 -3.26 -10.71
CA SER A 58 0.23 -4.35 -11.38
C SER A 58 1.49 -4.77 -10.61
N ARG A 59 2.20 -3.80 -10.06
CA ARG A 59 3.38 -4.04 -9.23
C ARG A 59 2.98 -4.66 -7.88
N TRP A 60 1.90 -4.20 -7.27
CA TRP A 60 1.36 -4.79 -6.03
C TRP A 60 0.92 -6.24 -6.23
N GLU A 61 0.20 -6.53 -7.30
CA GLU A 61 -0.22 -7.90 -7.64
C GLU A 61 0.98 -8.84 -7.76
N LYS A 62 1.98 -8.46 -8.56
CA LYS A 62 3.20 -9.25 -8.75
C LYS A 62 3.97 -9.42 -7.44
N PHE A 63 4.06 -8.37 -6.63
CA PHE A 63 4.74 -8.43 -5.34
C PHE A 63 4.03 -9.40 -4.39
N ILE A 64 2.72 -9.28 -4.23
CA ILE A 64 1.92 -10.14 -3.36
C ILE A 64 2.07 -11.62 -3.77
N GLN A 65 1.89 -11.91 -5.06
CA GLN A 65 2.01 -13.28 -5.59
C GLN A 65 3.40 -13.90 -5.35
N THR A 66 4.46 -13.09 -5.31
CA THR A 66 5.84 -13.60 -5.21
C THR A 66 6.43 -13.55 -3.81
N LYS A 67 5.98 -12.63 -2.94
CA LYS A 67 6.59 -12.35 -1.64
C LYS A 67 5.68 -12.60 -0.45
N LEU A 68 4.36 -12.63 -0.65
CA LEU A 68 3.39 -12.81 0.43
C LEU A 68 2.48 -14.01 0.12
N PRO A 69 3.03 -15.23 0.04
CA PRO A 69 2.29 -16.42 -0.41
C PRO A 69 1.15 -16.83 0.52
N LEU A 70 1.14 -16.33 1.75
CA LEU A 70 0.12 -16.62 2.76
C LEU A 70 -0.91 -15.49 2.92
N LEU A 71 -0.84 -14.45 2.09
CA LEU A 71 -1.76 -13.31 2.17
C LEU A 71 -3.15 -13.75 1.71
N ASP A 72 -4.09 -13.76 2.65
CA ASP A 72 -5.49 -14.09 2.43
C ASP A 72 -6.32 -12.83 2.15
N LYS A 73 -5.97 -11.73 2.83
CA LYS A 73 -6.72 -10.47 2.72
C LYS A 73 -5.78 -9.29 2.48
N PHE A 74 -6.05 -8.57 1.39
CA PHE A 74 -5.43 -7.30 1.08
C PHE A 74 -6.48 -6.19 0.98
N GLU A 75 -6.38 -5.18 1.84
CA GLU A 75 -7.23 -4.00 1.83
C GLU A 75 -6.37 -2.77 1.60
N PHE A 76 -6.81 -1.88 0.71
CA PHE A 76 -6.17 -0.59 0.50
C PHE A 76 -7.22 0.52 0.46
N SER A 77 -6.84 1.70 0.94
CA SER A 77 -7.59 2.94 0.80
C SER A 77 -6.61 4.07 0.51
N PHE A 78 -6.92 4.88 -0.49
CA PHE A 78 -6.17 6.08 -0.80
C PHE A 78 -7.13 7.26 -0.94
N GLU A 79 -6.76 8.39 -0.36
CA GLU A 79 -7.43 9.66 -0.59
C GLU A 79 -6.67 10.42 -1.68
N VAL A 80 -7.35 10.72 -2.78
CA VAL A 80 -6.80 11.55 -3.86
C VAL A 80 -7.32 12.96 -3.70
N PHE A 81 -6.46 13.87 -3.23
CA PHE A 81 -6.76 15.30 -3.28
C PHE A 81 -6.43 15.84 -4.68
N LYS A 82 -7.42 15.86 -5.57
CA LYS A 82 -7.33 16.74 -6.74
C LYS A 82 -7.62 18.17 -6.27
N ARG A 83 -6.61 19.04 -6.34
CA ARG A 83 -6.87 20.49 -6.33
C ARG A 83 -7.54 20.83 -7.65
N PHE A 84 -8.87 20.85 -7.65
CA PHE A 84 -9.62 21.35 -8.78
C PHE A 84 -9.51 22.87 -8.77
N ASN A 85 -8.86 23.43 -9.80
CA ASN A 85 -9.08 24.83 -10.13
C ASN A 85 -10.55 24.95 -10.51
N SER A 86 -11.29 25.76 -9.76
CA SER A 86 -12.73 25.67 -9.56
C SER A 86 -13.57 26.19 -10.74
N THR A 87 -13.37 25.66 -11.96
CA THR A 87 -14.28 26.03 -13.06
C THR A 87 -14.95 24.86 -13.79
N ASP A 88 -14.36 23.70 -14.04
CA ASP A 88 -15.06 22.67 -14.84
C ASP A 88 -14.56 21.23 -14.58
N VAL A 89 -14.92 20.63 -13.44
CA VAL A 89 -14.80 19.17 -13.28
C VAL A 89 -16.17 18.58 -13.00
N THR A 90 -16.76 18.03 -14.05
CA THR A 90 -17.96 17.19 -13.94
C THR A 90 -17.54 15.73 -13.71
N ILE A 91 -18.41 14.91 -13.11
CA ILE A 91 -18.11 13.49 -12.81
C ILE A 91 -17.71 12.73 -14.08
N GLU A 92 -18.30 13.12 -15.21
CA GLU A 92 -18.03 12.56 -16.53
C GLU A 92 -16.58 12.78 -16.98
N SER A 93 -15.94 13.88 -16.56
CA SER A 93 -14.52 14.15 -16.85
C SER A 93 -13.54 13.21 -16.10
N LEU A 94 -14.04 12.47 -15.11
CA LEU A 94 -13.26 11.47 -14.36
C LEU A 94 -13.35 10.07 -14.98
N ILE A 95 -14.29 9.86 -15.92
CA ILE A 95 -14.50 8.60 -16.60
C ILE A 95 -13.89 8.72 -18.00
N ALA A 96 -12.58 8.50 -18.12
CA ALA A 96 -11.96 8.36 -19.44
C ALA A 96 -12.32 6.99 -20.05
N PRO A 97 -12.75 6.92 -21.32
CA PRO A 97 -12.98 5.64 -21.99
C PRO A 97 -11.64 4.92 -22.24
N PHE A 98 -11.62 3.62 -21.97
CA PHE A 98 -10.50 2.71 -22.24
C PHE A 98 -10.46 2.28 -23.70
#